data_AF-A0A7X7T8T6-F1
#
_entry.id   AF-A0A7X7T8T6-F1
#
_cell.length_a   1.000
_cell.length_b   1.000
_cell.length_c   1.000
_cell.angle_alpha   90.00
_cell.angle_beta   90.00
_cell.angle_gamma   90.00
#
_symmetry.space_group_name_H-M   'P 1'
#
loop_
_entity.id
_entity.type
_entity.pdbx_description
1 polymer ?
#
loop_
_entity_poly.entity_id
_entity_poly.type
_entity_poly.pdbx_seq_one_letter_code
_entity_poly.pdbx_strand_id
1 'polypeptide(L)'
;AEKVGLTMPRLLGQGLTFLSVCIAWVFFRAESIPKALDILGGMFGLNGVVVKSAHLSPTVANALTAIGVEVTQPASWHLAGPYQRNLTILCLLVCLLLPNSAQCVQSLVDRRPTLGSAVLAGTMFCAAVLFMGRITEFLYFQF
;
A
#
# COMPACT_ATOMS: atom_id res chain seq x y z
N ALA A 1 -19.25 16.90 -22.49
CA ALA A 1 -18.36 17.39 -21.42
C ALA A 1 -17.23 18.17 -22.08
N GLU A 2 -17.33 19.49 -22.05
CA GLU A 2 -16.36 20.43 -22.59
C GLU A 2 -15.04 20.25 -21.85
N LYS A 3 -13.96 19.95 -22.59
CA LYS A 3 -12.64 19.73 -21.99
C LYS A 3 -12.08 21.08 -21.57
N VAL A 4 -12.22 21.42 -20.29
CA VAL A 4 -11.46 22.50 -19.67
C VAL A 4 -9.99 22.30 -20.05
N GLY A 5 -9.39 23.25 -20.78
CA GLY A 5 -8.06 23.14 -21.40
C GLY A 5 -6.88 23.05 -20.43
N LEU A 6 -7.13 22.64 -19.18
CA LEU A 6 -6.12 22.44 -18.15
C LEU A 6 -5.59 21.01 -18.23
N THR A 7 -4.32 20.88 -18.62
CA THR A 7 -3.60 19.61 -18.54
C THR A 7 -3.16 19.39 -17.09
N MET A 8 -3.77 18.42 -16.41
CA MET A 8 -3.34 18.05 -15.06
C MET A 8 -1.99 17.33 -15.13
N PRO A 9 -0.96 17.78 -14.39
CA PRO A 9 0.30 17.05 -14.31
C PRO A 9 0.06 15.64 -13.79
N ARG A 10 0.63 14.63 -14.45
CA ARG A 10 0.37 13.20 -14.15
C ARG A 10 0.59 12.86 -12.67
N LEU A 11 1.66 13.38 -12.08
CA LEU A 11 2.00 13.16 -10.66
C LEU A 11 0.95 13.77 -9.72
N LEU A 12 0.40 14.93 -10.06
CA LEU A 12 -0.62 15.61 -9.26
C LEU A 12 -1.94 14.84 -9.31
N GLY A 13 -2.33 14.35 -10.50
CA GLY A 13 -3.47 13.45 -10.64
C GLY A 13 -3.30 12.16 -9.84
N GLN A 14 -2.13 11.51 -9.95
CA GLN A 14 -1.82 10.30 -9.18
C GLN A 14 -1.87 10.55 -7.68
N GLY A 15 -1.23 11.61 -7.18
CA GLY A 15 -1.25 11.96 -5.76
C GLY A 15 -2.65 12.24 -5.23
N LEU A 16 -3.47 12.98 -5.98
CA LEU A 16 -4.85 13.28 -5.59
C LEU A 16 -5.69 12.00 -5.51
N THR A 17 -5.60 11.12 -6.52
CA THR A 17 -6.34 9.85 -6.53
C THR A 17 -5.90 8.94 -5.39
N PHE A 18 -4.59 8.83 -5.15
CA PHE A 18 -4.04 8.01 -4.08
C PHE A 18 -4.54 8.48 -2.72
N LEU A 19 -4.42 9.79 -2.42
CA LEU A 19 -4.91 10.36 -1.16
C LEU A 19 -6.43 10.18 -1.00
N SER A 20 -7.20 10.39 -2.07
CA SER A 20 -8.65 10.22 -2.04
C SER A 20 -9.04 8.79 -1.67
N VAL A 21 -8.39 7.80 -2.30
CA VAL A 21 -8.63 6.37 -2.00
C VAL A 21 -8.16 6.02 -0.60
N CYS A 22 -6.98 6.48 -0.18
CA CYS A 22 -6.47 6.23 1.18
C CYS A 22 -7.41 6.77 2.26
N ILE A 23 -7.90 8.01 2.12
CA ILE A 23 -8.84 8.62 3.07
C ILE A 23 -10.16 7.84 3.09
N ALA A 24 -10.71 7.50 1.93
CA ALA A 24 -11.94 6.71 1.84
C ALA A 24 -11.79 5.33 2.52
N TRP A 25 -10.65 4.66 2.30
CA TRP A 25 -10.39 3.33 2.84
C TRP A 25 -10.36 3.30 4.38
N VAL A 26 -9.96 4.39 5.03
CA VAL A 26 -9.96 4.48 6.50
C VAL A 26 -11.37 4.30 7.06
N PHE A 27 -12.38 4.94 6.45
CA PHE A 27 -13.77 4.83 6.90
C PHE A 27 -14.36 3.44 6.68
N PHE A 28 -13.97 2.75 5.61
CA PHE A 28 -14.42 1.37 5.37
C PHE A 28 -13.69 0.34 6.25
N ARG A 29 -12.49 0.66 6.73
CA ARG A 29 -11.68 -0.26 7.53
C ARG A 29 -11.89 -0.10 9.03
N ALA A 30 -12.21 1.10 9.51
CA ALA A 30 -12.37 1.38 10.94
C ALA A 30 -13.71 0.84 11.47
N GLU A 31 -13.70 0.37 12.72
CA GLU A 31 -14.88 -0.19 13.39
C GLU A 31 -15.93 0.87 13.78
N SER A 32 -15.56 2.16 13.77
CA SER A 32 -16.46 3.27 14.10
C SER A 32 -15.97 4.60 13.55
N ILE A 33 -16.85 5.59 13.44
CA ILE A 33 -16.52 6.94 12.97
C ILE A 33 -15.47 7.62 13.87
N PRO A 34 -15.57 7.59 15.22
CA PRO A 34 -14.54 8.20 16.06
C PRO A 34 -13.16 7.57 15.86
N LYS A 35 -13.10 6.23 15.66
CA LYS A 35 -11.84 5.54 15.35
C LYS A 35 -11.30 5.91 13.98
N ALA A 36 -12.15 6.09 12.97
CA ALA A 36 -11.71 6.55 11.65
C ALA A 36 -11.05 7.94 11.71
N LEU A 37 -11.63 8.88 12.47
CA LEU A 37 -11.08 10.21 12.65
C LEU A 37 -9.75 10.20 13.41
N ASP A 38 -9.62 9.35 14.43
CA ASP A 38 -8.36 9.14 15.17
C ASP A 38 -7.26 8.58 14.25
N ILE A 39 -7.58 7.59 13.41
CA ILE A 39 -6.65 7.04 12.42
C ILE A 39 -6.22 8.12 11.41
N LEU A 40 -7.17 8.91 10.89
CA LEU A 40 -6.85 10.03 9.98
C LEU A 40 -5.98 11.08 10.67
N GLY A 41 -6.27 11.44 11.91
CA GLY A 41 -5.44 12.33 12.71
C GLY A 41 -4.01 11.80 12.86
N GLY A 42 -3.87 10.49 13.12
CA GLY A 42 -2.59 9.80 13.12
C GLY A 42 -1.86 9.84 11.78
N MET A 43 -2.57 9.69 10.66
CA MET A 43 -1.99 9.76 9.31
C MET A 43 -1.42 11.16 8.99
N PHE A 44 -2.04 12.22 9.51
CA PHE A 44 -1.54 13.60 9.41
C PHE A 44 -0.50 13.95 10.48
N GLY A 45 -0.15 13.02 11.37
CA GLY A 45 0.85 13.23 12.43
C GLY A 45 0.33 14.02 13.64
N LEU A 46 -0.99 14.19 13.78
CA LEU A 46 -1.60 14.91 14.91
C LEU A 46 -1.46 14.16 16.24
N ASN A 47 -1.22 12.85 16.19
CA ASN A 47 -0.98 11.98 17.35
C ASN A 47 0.51 11.92 17.77
N GLY A 48 1.34 12.83 17.25
CA GLY A 48 2.78 12.86 17.48
C GLY A 48 3.56 12.00 16.49
N VAL A 49 4.84 12.33 16.32
CA VAL A 49 5.76 11.57 15.47
C VAL A 49 6.75 10.85 16.40
N VAL A 50 6.77 9.52 16.35
CA VAL A 50 7.71 8.72 17.13
C VAL A 50 8.91 8.36 16.27
N VAL A 51 10.11 8.69 16.74
CA VAL A 51 11.35 8.35 16.02
C VAL A 51 12.25 7.50 16.90
N LYS A 52 12.78 6.41 16.34
CA LYS A 52 13.70 5.52 17.05
C LYS A 52 15.01 6.25 17.38
N SER A 53 15.33 6.38 18.66
CA SER A 53 16.55 7.07 19.14
C SER A 53 17.88 6.38 18.78
N ALA A 54 17.84 5.14 18.30
CA ALA A 54 19.04 4.31 18.09
C ALA A 54 20.07 4.87 17.09
N HIS A 55 19.71 5.85 16.25
CA HIS A 55 20.59 6.46 15.26
C HIS A 55 20.65 8.00 15.33
N LEU A 56 19.99 8.61 16.31
CA LEU A 56 19.96 10.06 16.45
C LEU A 56 21.03 10.51 17.44
N SER A 57 21.80 11.54 17.08
CA SER A 57 22.67 12.19 18.05
C SER A 57 21.81 12.86 19.13
N PRO A 58 22.29 12.94 20.39
CA PRO A 58 21.52 13.52 21.51
C PRO A 58 21.02 14.94 21.22
N THR A 59 21.79 15.72 20.45
CA THR A 59 21.46 17.07 20.03
C THR A 59 20.25 17.11 19.09
N VAL A 60 20.16 16.18 18.14
CA VAL A 60 19.03 16.09 17.20
C VAL A 60 17.80 15.55 17.91
N ALA A 61 17.97 14.59 18.82
CA ALA A 61 16.88 14.09 19.64
C ALA A 61 16.24 15.21 20.49
N ASN A 62 17.04 16.03 21.16
CA ASN A 62 16.53 17.16 21.95
C ASN A 62 15.85 18.25 21.11
N ALA A 63 16.40 18.54 19.92
CA ALA A 63 15.78 19.48 18.98
C ALA A 63 14.43 18.97 18.45
N LEU A 64 14.31 17.67 18.19
CA LEU A 64 13.06 17.03 17.77
C LEU A 64 12.00 17.05 18.89
N THR A 65 12.40 16.72 20.12
CA THR A 65 11.50 16.81 21.29
C THR A 65 11.00 18.24 21.51
N ALA A 66 11.84 19.26 21.25
CA ALA A 66 11.43 20.67 21.34
C ALA A 66 10.38 21.09 20.29
N ILE A 67 10.29 20.37 19.17
CA ILE A 67 9.30 20.59 18.09
C ILE A 67 8.03 19.74 18.31
N GLY A 68 7.94 18.98 19.42
CA GLY A 68 6.80 18.14 19.76
C GLY A 68 6.86 16.72 19.19
N VAL A 69 8.05 16.27 18.76
CA VAL A 69 8.29 14.89 18.30
C VAL A 69 8.65 14.03 19.51
N GLU A 70 7.79 13.09 19.90
CA GLU A 70 8.07 12.19 21.01
C GLU A 70 9.10 11.12 20.61
N VAL A 71 10.32 11.24 21.11
CA VAL A 71 11.39 10.26 20.86
C VAL A 71 11.26 9.09 21.84
N THR A 72 10.28 8.21 21.60
CA THR A 72 10.04 7.00 22.40
C THR A 72 10.57 5.75 21.68
N GLN A 73 11.06 4.76 22.44
CA GLN A 73 11.33 3.41 21.93
C GLN A 73 10.13 2.50 22.22
N PRO A 74 9.12 2.40 21.33
CA PRO A 74 8.02 1.48 21.55
C PRO A 74 8.51 0.02 21.47
N ALA A 75 7.91 -0.84 22.29
CA ALA A 75 8.29 -2.25 22.43
C ALA A 75 8.14 -3.07 21.13
N SER A 76 7.30 -2.61 20.19
CA SER A 76 7.17 -3.21 18.87
C SER A 76 7.11 -2.11 17.80
N TRP A 77 8.11 -2.11 16.91
CA TRP A 77 8.04 -1.37 15.66
C TRP A 77 7.81 -2.39 14.55
N HIS A 78 6.70 -2.31 13.82
CA HIS A 78 6.39 -3.29 12.78
C HIS A 78 7.37 -3.28 11.59
N LEU A 79 8.19 -2.24 11.48
CA LEU A 79 9.34 -2.17 10.55
C LEU A 79 10.70 -2.26 11.28
N ALA A 80 10.77 -2.88 12.47
CA ALA A 80 11.97 -2.89 13.30
C ALA A 80 13.17 -3.57 12.63
N GLY A 81 12.92 -4.58 11.79
CA GLY A 81 13.96 -5.38 11.15
C GLY A 81 14.49 -4.73 9.86
N PRO A 82 15.82 -4.72 9.62
CA PRO A 82 16.38 -4.25 8.35
C PRO A 82 15.81 -5.02 7.15
N TYR A 83 15.50 -6.31 7.35
CA TYR A 83 14.86 -7.14 6.33
C TYR A 83 13.44 -6.66 5.98
N GLN A 84 12.58 -6.44 6.99
CA GLN A 84 11.20 -5.98 6.79
C GLN A 84 11.15 -4.61 6.11
N ARG A 85 12.00 -3.68 6.55
CA ARG A 85 12.14 -2.35 5.93
C ARG A 85 12.57 -2.47 4.47
N ASN A 86 13.65 -3.21 4.19
CA ASN A 86 14.19 -3.33 2.84
C ASN A 86 13.19 -4.04 1.91
N LEU A 87 12.48 -5.06 2.40
CA LEU A 87 11.43 -5.75 1.65
C LEU A 87 10.26 -4.80 1.36
N THR A 88 9.83 -4.00 2.33
CA THR A 88 8.73 -3.03 2.12
C THR A 88 9.11 -1.99 1.07
N ILE A 89 10.34 -1.48 1.10
CA ILE A 89 10.85 -0.55 0.08
C ILE A 89 10.88 -1.23 -1.30
N LEU A 90 11.36 -2.47 -1.37
CA LEU A 90 11.37 -3.23 -2.62
C LEU A 90 9.95 -3.43 -3.16
N CYS A 91 9.00 -3.82 -2.32
CA CYS A 91 7.59 -3.98 -2.69
C CYS A 91 6.98 -2.65 -3.16
N LEU A 92 7.29 -1.53 -2.50
CA LEU A 92 6.82 -0.22 -2.93
C LEU A 92 7.37 0.15 -4.31
N LEU A 93 8.66 -0.06 -4.55
CA LEU A 93 9.28 0.15 -5.86
C LEU A 93 8.64 -0.75 -6.93
N VAL A 94 8.36 -2.00 -6.58
CA VAL A 94 7.63 -2.92 -7.48
C VAL A 94 6.25 -2.37 -7.80
N CYS A 95 5.47 -1.94 -6.82
CA CYS A 95 4.13 -1.38 -7.02
C CYS A 95 4.14 -0.08 -7.86
N LEU A 96 5.20 0.72 -7.78
CA LEU A 96 5.31 1.99 -8.52
C LEU A 96 5.83 1.81 -9.95
N LEU A 97 6.72 0.84 -10.17
CA LEU A 97 7.43 0.67 -11.45
C LEU A 97 6.84 -0.44 -12.32
N LEU A 98 6.32 -1.51 -11.73
CA LEU A 98 5.77 -2.61 -12.50
C LEU A 98 4.37 -2.27 -13.02
N PRO A 99 4.00 -2.81 -14.19
CA PRO A 99 2.65 -2.64 -14.72
C PRO A 99 1.63 -3.20 -13.74
N ASN A 100 0.53 -2.47 -13.57
CA ASN A 100 -0.58 -2.96 -12.76
C ASN A 100 -1.25 -4.18 -13.44
N SER A 101 -2.07 -4.91 -12.69
CA SER A 101 -2.73 -6.13 -13.19
C SER A 101 -3.53 -5.90 -14.48
N ALA A 102 -4.20 -4.75 -14.60
CA ALA A 102 -4.95 -4.39 -15.81
C ALA A 102 -4.03 -4.22 -17.02
N GLN A 103 -2.87 -3.58 -16.87
CA GLN A 103 -1.86 -3.44 -17.92
C GLN A 103 -1.23 -4.79 -18.30
N CYS A 104 -1.02 -5.69 -17.34
CA CYS A 104 -0.57 -7.05 -17.61
C CYS A 104 -1.57 -7.82 -18.46
N VAL A 105 -2.87 -7.75 -18.13
CA VAL A 105 -3.94 -8.40 -18.90
C VAL A 105 -4.03 -7.78 -20.30
N GLN A 106 -4.00 -6.46 -20.42
CA GLN A 106 -4.04 -5.80 -21.73
C GLN A 106 -2.87 -6.23 -22.61
N SER A 107 -1.67 -6.31 -22.04
CA SER A 107 -0.46 -6.79 -22.74
C SER A 107 -0.57 -8.25 -23.20
N LEU A 108 -1.36 -9.08 -22.52
CA LEU A 108 -1.65 -10.46 -22.93
C LEU A 108 -2.67 -10.52 -24.07
N VAL A 109 -3.67 -9.65 -24.06
CA VAL A 109 -4.69 -9.54 -25.12
C VAL A 109 -4.10 -9.01 -26.43
N ASP A 110 -3.20 -8.01 -26.34
CA ASP A 110 -2.58 -7.40 -27.52
C ASP A 110 -1.52 -8.32 -28.17
N ARG A 111 -1.02 -9.32 -27.44
CA ARG A 111 -0.08 -10.32 -27.96
C ARG A 111 -0.82 -11.38 -28.75
N ARG A 112 -0.28 -11.75 -29.92
CA ARG A 112 -0.79 -12.90 -30.67
C ARG A 112 -0.55 -14.18 -29.85
N PRO A 113 -1.56 -15.06 -29.70
CA PRO A 113 -1.40 -16.31 -28.98
C PRO A 113 -0.35 -17.17 -29.69
N THR A 114 0.71 -17.53 -28.95
CA THR A 114 1.74 -18.48 -29.40
C THR A 114 1.48 -19.84 -28.76
N LEU A 115 1.98 -20.91 -29.39
CA LEU A 115 1.86 -22.27 -28.84
C LEU A 115 2.39 -22.35 -27.40
N GLY A 116 3.49 -21.67 -27.09
CA GLY A 116 4.04 -21.60 -25.73
C GLY A 116 3.10 -20.94 -24.73
N SER A 117 2.44 -19.84 -25.10
CA SER A 117 1.43 -19.19 -24.24
C SER A 117 0.19 -20.05 -24.05
N ALA A 118 -0.22 -20.82 -25.06
CA ALA A 118 -1.36 -21.73 -24.98
C ALA A 118 -1.04 -22.93 -24.05
N VAL A 119 0.15 -23.51 -24.17
CA VAL A 119 0.62 -24.58 -23.28
C VAL A 119 0.70 -24.07 -21.84
N LEU A 120 1.31 -22.90 -21.60
CA LEU A 120 1.41 -22.30 -20.28
C LEU A 120 0.04 -21.97 -19.67
N ALA A 121 -0.88 -21.37 -20.45
CA ALA A 121 -2.22 -21.08 -19.98
C ALA A 121 -2.99 -22.36 -19.65
N GLY A 122 -2.86 -23.40 -20.48
CA GLY A 122 -3.44 -24.72 -20.24
C GLY A 122 -2.88 -25.40 -19.00
N THR A 123 -1.57 -25.37 -18.78
CA THR A 123 -0.95 -25.95 -17.58
C THR A 123 -1.36 -25.19 -16.32
N MET A 124 -1.39 -23.85 -16.36
CA MET A 124 -1.88 -23.04 -15.24
C MET A 124 -3.35 -23.29 -14.95
N PHE A 125 -4.19 -23.47 -15.98
CA PHE A 125 -5.61 -23.79 -15.80
C PHE A 125 -5.81 -25.18 -15.18
N CYS A 126 -5.13 -26.21 -15.68
CA CYS A 126 -5.16 -27.55 -15.08
C CYS A 126 -4.69 -27.52 -13.62
N ALA A 127 -3.60 -26.80 -13.33
CA ALA A 127 -3.14 -26.61 -11.96
C ALA A 127 -4.22 -25.92 -11.11
N ALA A 128 -4.82 -24.83 -11.58
CA ALA A 128 -5.88 -24.13 -10.87
C ALA A 128 -7.08 -25.04 -10.54
N VAL A 129 -7.52 -25.88 -11.49
CA VAL A 129 -8.60 -26.87 -11.28
C VAL A 129 -8.20 -27.91 -10.24
N LEU A 130 -6.98 -28.44 -10.30
CA LEU A 130 -6.49 -29.40 -9.31
C LEU A 130 -6.38 -28.79 -7.90
N PHE A 131 -6.07 -27.50 -7.79
CA PHE A 131 -6.00 -26.78 -6.51
C PHE A 131 -7.35 -26.23 -6.02
N MET A 132 -8.40 -26.24 -6.86
CA MET A 132 -9.74 -25.71 -6.53
C MET A 132 -10.45 -26.45 -5.39
N GLY A 133 -10.03 -27.68 -5.08
CA GLY A 133 -10.60 -28.49 -4.00
C GLY A 133 -10.29 -27.98 -2.58
N ARG A 134 -9.43 -26.96 -2.43
CA ARG A 134 -9.28 -26.30 -1.13
C ARG A 134 -10.46 -25.35 -0.91
N ILE A 135 -11.33 -25.72 0.01
CA ILE A 135 -12.33 -24.80 0.56
C ILE A 135 -11.56 -23.69 1.26
N THR A 136 -11.39 -22.55 0.60
CA THR A 136 -11.05 -21.31 1.28
C THR A 136 -12.28 -20.96 2.09
N GLU A 137 -12.22 -21.18 3.40
CA GLU A 137 -13.25 -20.69 4.31
C GLU A 137 -13.34 -19.18 4.10
N PHE A 138 -14.44 -18.74 3.49
CA PHE A 138 -14.78 -17.34 3.48
C PHE A 138 -15.11 -17.03 4.94
N LEU A 139 -14.14 -16.49 5.68
CA LEU A 139 -14.38 -15.91 6.99
C LEU A 139 -15.47 -14.87 6.80
N TYR A 140 -16.71 -15.23 7.13
CA TYR A 140 -17.79 -14.29 7.32
C TYR A 140 -17.42 -13.46 8.53
N PHE A 141 -16.68 -12.38 8.29
CA PHE A 141 -16.66 -11.28 9.24
C PHE A 141 -18.11 -10.79 9.30
N GLN A 142 -18.79 -11.10 10.41
CA GLN A 142 -19.99 -10.38 10.79
C GLN A 142 -19.54 -8.95 11.09
N PHE A 143 -19.85 -8.04 10.16
CA PHE A 143 -19.77 -6.61 10.39
C PHE A 143 -20.95 -6.15 11.24
#